data_AF-H5Y234-F1
#
_entry.id   AF-H5Y234-F1
#
_cell.length_a   1.000
_cell.length_b   1.000
_cell.length_c   1.000
_cell.angle_alpha   90.00
_cell.angle_beta   90.00
_cell.angle_gamma   90.00
#
_symmetry.space_group_name_H-M   'P 1'
#
loop_
_entity.id
_entity.type
_entity.pdbx_description
1 polymer ?
#
loop_
_entity_poly.entity_id
_entity_poly.type
_entity_poly.pdbx_seq_one_letter_code
_entity_poly.pdbx_strand_id
1 'polypeptide(L)'
;MPQLTDQQILDLFQLKAMPKVGSINISQRQDYCGIHVHGTTDADMMPIVKAVKRIVGVEVQLSPIRDGQNGETVQWLRHDSDDLSLTIYSTQTFDTQKIPA
;
A
#
# COMPACT_ATOMS: atom_id res chain seq x y z
N MET A 1 -5.31 -5.78 -16.25
CA MET A 1 -4.10 -4.98 -16.15
C MET A 1 -3.02 -5.86 -16.68
N PRO A 2 -2.49 -5.54 -17.86
CA PRO A 2 -1.31 -6.25 -18.36
C PRO A 2 -0.18 -6.05 -17.34
N GLN A 3 0.78 -6.97 -17.35
CA GLN A 3 1.92 -6.94 -16.44
C GLN A 3 2.55 -5.54 -16.37
N LEU A 4 2.94 -5.12 -15.16
CA LEU A 4 3.77 -3.93 -14.97
C LEU A 4 5.01 -4.07 -15.84
N THR A 5 5.33 -2.98 -16.53
CA THR A 5 6.61 -2.86 -17.23
C THR A 5 7.77 -2.84 -16.23
N ASP A 6 8.98 -3.17 -16.69
CA ASP A 6 10.19 -3.08 -15.88
C ASP A 6 10.36 -1.69 -15.25
N GLN A 7 10.04 -0.62 -16.00
CA GLN A 7 10.10 0.74 -15.49
C GLN A 7 9.11 0.97 -14.35
N GLN A 8 7.87 0.49 -14.45
CA GLN A 8 6.90 0.59 -13.38
C GLN A 8 7.34 -0.18 -12.12
N ILE A 9 7.97 -1.34 -12.29
CA ILE A 9 8.54 -2.12 -11.17
C ILE A 9 9.67 -1.32 -10.50
N LEU A 10 10.59 -0.74 -11.28
CA LEU A 10 11.66 0.09 -10.76
C LEU A 10 11.12 1.32 -10.02
N ASP A 11 10.14 2.01 -10.60
CA ASP A 11 9.50 3.19 -10.00
C ASP A 11 8.80 2.84 -8.69
N LEU A 12 8.15 1.67 -8.61
CA LEU A 12 7.57 1.17 -7.35
C LEU A 12 8.67 0.96 -6.31
N PHE A 13 9.81 0.37 -6.67
CA PHE A 13 10.91 0.19 -5.72
C PHE A 13 11.53 1.52 -5.24
N GLN A 14 11.47 2.59 -6.04
CA GLN A 14 11.92 3.93 -5.60
C GLN A 14 11.08 4.49 -4.45
N LEU A 15 9.85 4.00 -4.23
CA LEU A 15 9.05 4.39 -3.05
C LEU A 15 9.74 4.02 -1.73
N LYS A 16 10.71 3.09 -1.74
CA LYS A 16 11.54 2.76 -0.57
C LYS A 16 12.41 3.95 -0.11
N ALA A 17 12.64 4.94 -0.96
CA ALA A 17 13.32 6.17 -0.57
C ALA A 17 12.43 7.09 0.30
N MET A 18 11.11 6.86 0.34
CA MET A 18 10.21 7.61 1.21
C MET A 18 10.45 7.21 2.67
N PRO A 19 10.41 8.18 3.62
CA PRO A 19 10.53 7.88 5.03
C PRO A 19 9.57 6.77 5.43
N LYS A 20 10.09 5.80 6.20
CA LYS A 20 9.34 4.71 6.83
C LYS A 20 8.78 3.63 5.89
N VAL A 21 8.91 3.72 4.56
CA VAL A 21 8.61 2.55 3.70
C VAL A 21 9.60 1.44 4.00
N GLY A 22 9.12 0.38 4.66
CA GLY A 22 9.94 -0.71 5.18
C GLY A 22 10.21 -1.76 4.10
N SER A 23 9.16 -2.14 3.37
CA SER A 23 9.29 -3.09 2.27
C SER A 23 8.22 -2.88 1.21
N ILE A 24 8.53 -3.33 0.00
CA ILE A 24 7.64 -3.34 -1.15
C ILE A 24 7.73 -4.75 -1.72
N ASN A 25 6.58 -5.41 -1.86
CA ASN A 25 6.45 -6.70 -2.49
C ASN A 25 5.63 -6.54 -3.76
N ILE A 26 6.15 -7.07 -4.86
CA ILE A 26 5.47 -7.11 -6.16
C ILE A 26 5.40 -8.57 -6.57
N SER A 27 4.20 -9.07 -6.82
CA SER A 27 3.92 -10.44 -7.22
C SER A 27 3.19 -10.43 -8.55
N GLN A 28 3.82 -10.91 -9.62
CA GLN A 28 3.17 -11.01 -10.94
C GLN A 28 2.92 -12.46 -11.34
N ARG A 29 1.69 -12.72 -11.76
CA ARG A 29 1.24 -13.96 -12.40
C ARG A 29 0.70 -13.60 -13.79
N GLN A 30 0.35 -14.62 -14.56
CA GLN A 30 -0.05 -14.45 -15.96
C GLN A 30 -1.32 -13.58 -16.12
N ASP A 31 -2.18 -13.59 -15.11
CA ASP A 31 -3.50 -12.95 -15.06
C ASP A 31 -3.66 -11.97 -13.88
N TYR A 32 -2.64 -11.83 -13.04
CA TYR A 32 -2.76 -11.12 -11.75
C TYR A 32 -1.48 -10.36 -11.39
N CYS A 33 -1.63 -9.15 -10.87
CA CYS A 33 -0.54 -8.39 -10.26
C CYS A 33 -0.89 -8.02 -8.81
N GLY A 34 -0.04 -8.37 -7.85
CA GLY A 34 -0.13 -7.98 -6.45
C GLY A 34 0.95 -6.98 -6.09
N ILE A 35 0.59 -5.82 -5.51
CA ILE A 35 1.54 -4.81 -5.02
C ILE A 35 1.25 -4.55 -3.54
N HIS A 36 2.18 -4.88 -2.67
CA HIS A 36 2.07 -4.64 -1.24
C HIS A 36 3.16 -3.66 -0.78
N VAL A 37 2.77 -2.57 -0.12
CA VAL A 37 3.70 -1.61 0.49
C VAL A 37 3.56 -1.66 2.01
N HIS A 38 4.64 -1.99 2.70
CA HIS A 38 4.68 -2.08 4.16
C HIS A 38 5.55 -0.97 4.75
N GLY A 39 5.37 -0.69 6.03
CA GLY A 39 6.24 0.26 6.73
C GLY A 39 5.62 1.62 7.01
N THR A 40 4.53 1.97 6.32
CA THR A 40 4.15 3.37 6.13
C THR A 40 3.64 4.04 7.41
N THR A 41 3.65 5.37 7.45
CA THR A 41 2.95 6.16 8.48
C THR A 41 1.69 6.80 7.90
N ASP A 42 0.79 7.25 8.75
CA ASP A 42 -0.44 7.95 8.33
C ASP A 42 -0.13 9.22 7.51
N ALA A 43 0.93 9.94 7.88
CA ALA A 43 1.38 11.14 7.16
C ALA A 43 1.91 10.81 5.75
N ASP A 44 2.57 9.66 5.60
CA ASP A 44 3.19 9.24 4.34
C ASP A 44 2.22 8.44 3.44
N MET A 45 1.10 7.97 3.99
CA MET A 45 0.12 7.12 3.33
C MET A 45 -0.42 7.73 2.03
N MET A 46 -1.02 8.92 2.12
CA MET A 46 -1.65 9.56 0.97
C MET A 46 -0.63 9.91 -0.13
N PRO A 47 0.58 10.42 0.19
CA PRO A 47 1.68 10.53 -0.78
C PRO A 47 2.03 9.20 -1.48
N ILE A 48 2.19 8.10 -0.75
CA ILE A 48 2.53 6.77 -1.33
C ILE A 48 1.43 6.32 -2.28
N VAL A 49 0.17 6.48 -1.88
CA VAL A 49 -0.99 6.07 -2.69
C VAL A 49 -1.06 6.85 -4.00
N LYS A 50 -0.85 8.16 -3.95
CA LYS A 50 -0.80 9.01 -5.15
C LYS A 50 0.36 8.62 -6.06
N ALA A 51 1.51 8.24 -5.49
CA ALA A 51 2.65 7.77 -6.26
C ALA A 51 2.36 6.42 -6.93
N VAL A 52 1.85 5.44 -6.18
CA VAL A 52 1.46 4.14 -6.73
C VAL A 52 0.44 4.31 -7.85
N LYS A 53 -0.66 5.05 -7.63
CA LYS A 53 -1.68 5.34 -8.66
C LYS A 53 -1.08 5.87 -9.97
N ARG A 54 -0.13 6.79 -9.87
CA ARG A 54 0.56 7.37 -11.02
C ARG A 54 1.40 6.34 -11.76
N ILE A 55 2.08 5.46 -11.03
CA ILE A 55 2.95 4.43 -11.59
C ILE A 55 2.12 3.33 -12.27
N VAL A 56 1.08 2.82 -11.61
CA VAL A 56 0.24 1.75 -12.18
C VAL A 56 -0.76 2.26 -13.22
N GLY A 57 -1.07 3.56 -13.23
CA GLY A 57 -1.94 4.16 -14.25
C GLY A 57 -3.42 3.76 -14.15
N VAL A 58 -3.84 3.14 -13.05
CA VAL A 58 -5.23 2.75 -12.81
C VAL A 58 -5.91 3.64 -11.79
N GLU A 59 -7.20 3.88 -12.03
CA GLU A 59 -8.06 4.55 -11.08
C GLU A 59 -8.32 3.63 -9.89
N VAL A 60 -7.47 3.74 -8.88
CA VAL A 60 -7.62 2.95 -7.66
C VAL A 60 -8.69 3.59 -6.76
N GLN A 61 -9.84 2.94 -6.63
CA GLN A 61 -10.79 3.28 -5.58
C GLN A 61 -10.24 2.78 -4.23
N LEU A 62 -10.06 3.73 -3.33
CA LEU A 62 -9.41 3.52 -2.04
C LEU A 62 -10.44 3.14 -1.00
N SER A 63 -10.30 1.95 -0.43
CA SER A 63 -11.17 1.47 0.65
C SER A 63 -10.34 1.24 1.91
N PRO A 64 -10.63 1.95 3.02
CA PRO A 64 -10.08 1.57 4.32
C PRO A 64 -10.61 0.21 4.73
N ILE A 65 -9.71 -0.67 5.17
CA ILE A 65 -10.09 -2.07 5.43
C ILE A 65 -10.58 -2.25 6.85
N ARG A 66 -9.98 -1.58 7.85
CA ARG A 66 -10.42 -1.59 9.25
C ARG A 66 -9.93 -0.36 10.02
N ASP A 67 -10.73 0.09 10.98
CA ASP A 67 -10.23 0.86 12.13
C ASP A 67 -9.33 -0.07 12.95
N GLY A 68 -8.07 0.32 13.17
CA GLY A 68 -7.13 -0.47 13.95
C GLY A 68 -7.62 -0.68 15.38
N GLN A 69 -8.10 -1.88 15.70
CA GLN A 69 -8.28 -2.31 17.09
C GLN A 69 -7.08 -3.18 17.49
N ASN A 70 -6.55 -2.94 18.69
CA ASN A 70 -5.52 -3.77 19.35
C ASN A 70 -4.11 -3.77 18.75
N GLY A 71 -3.55 -2.62 18.39
CA GLY A 71 -2.11 -2.53 18.08
C GLY A 71 -1.66 -3.35 16.87
N GLU A 72 -2.58 -3.82 16.03
CA GLU A 72 -2.24 -4.54 14.80
C GLU A 72 -2.01 -3.56 13.64
N THR A 73 -1.10 -3.96 12.75
CA THR A 73 -0.80 -3.31 11.46
C THR A 73 -2.10 -2.89 10.75
N VAL A 74 -2.36 -1.59 10.70
CA VAL A 74 -3.55 -1.08 10.04
C VAL A 74 -3.36 -1.22 8.53
N GLN A 75 -4.24 -2.01 7.92
CA GLN A 75 -4.38 -2.03 6.47
C GLN A 75 -5.20 -0.80 6.08
N TRP A 76 -4.54 0.23 5.58
CA TRP A 76 -5.21 1.49 5.33
C TRP A 76 -5.95 1.51 4.02
N LEU A 77 -5.43 0.80 3.01
CA LEU A 77 -5.94 0.92 1.65
C LEU A 77 -5.77 -0.40 0.92
N ARG A 78 -6.89 -0.94 0.44
CA ARG A 78 -6.92 -2.05 -0.51
C ARG A 78 -7.73 -1.70 -1.73
N HIS A 79 -7.24 -2.18 -2.84
CA HIS A 79 -7.95 -2.23 -4.10
C HIS A 79 -7.72 -3.60 -4.69
N ASP A 80 -8.83 -4.29 -4.96
CA ASP A 80 -8.82 -5.53 -5.69
C ASP A 80 -9.72 -5.39 -6.90
N SER A 81 -9.17 -5.73 -8.04
CA SER A 81 -9.87 -6.03 -9.29
C SER A 81 -9.47 -7.45 -9.73
N ASP A 82 -10.07 -7.94 -10.81
CA ASP A 82 -9.76 -9.27 -11.37
C ASP A 82 -8.28 -9.42 -11.76
N ASP A 83 -7.57 -8.31 -11.93
CA ASP A 83 -6.23 -8.25 -12.51
C ASP A 83 -5.19 -7.49 -11.66
N LEU A 84 -5.61 -6.79 -10.60
CA LEU A 84 -4.74 -6.07 -9.67
C LEU A 84 -5.24 -6.22 -8.23
N SER A 85 -4.33 -6.64 -7.35
CA SER A 85 -4.45 -6.34 -5.92
C SER A 85 -3.38 -5.33 -5.52
N LEU A 86 -3.80 -4.24 -4.87
CA LEU A 86 -2.93 -3.25 -4.26
C LEU A 86 -3.30 -3.13 -2.79
N THR A 87 -2.34 -3.36 -1.90
CA THR A 87 -2.52 -3.18 -0.45
C THR A 87 -1.40 -2.34 0.15
N ILE A 88 -1.73 -1.34 0.96
CA ILE A 88 -0.76 -0.52 1.68
C ILE A 88 -0.99 -0.64 3.20
N TYR A 89 0.07 -1.00 3.91
CA TYR A 89 0.10 -1.28 5.35
C TYR A 89 0.83 -0.17 6.11
N SER A 90 0.24 0.32 7.20
CA SER A 90 0.91 1.20 8.17
C SER A 90 1.62 0.39 9.26
N THR A 91 2.77 0.87 9.74
CA THR A 91 3.49 0.26 10.86
C THR A 91 3.04 0.75 12.23
N GLN A 92 2.11 1.70 12.31
CA GLN A 92 1.65 2.15 13.61
C GLN A 92 0.82 1.05 14.28
N THR A 93 1.41 0.42 15.29
CA THR A 93 0.66 -0.24 16.35
C THR A 93 -0.01 0.87 17.15
N PHE A 94 -1.33 1.00 17.02
CA PHE A 94 -2.10 1.92 17.86
C PHE A 94 -1.94 1.51 19.34
N ASP A 95 -1.37 2.39 20.14
CA ASP A 95 -1.19 2.18 21.57
C ASP A 95 -2.55 2.34 22.28
N THR A 96 -3.13 1.23 22.70
CA THR A 96 -4.45 1.17 23.34
C THR A 96 -4.53 1.93 24.67
N GLN A 97 -3.40 2.36 25.23
CA GLN A 97 -3.36 3.15 26.47
C GLN A 97 -3.57 4.66 26.28
N LYS A 98 -3.74 5.14 25.04
CA LYS A 98 -3.91 6.58 24.73
C LYS A 98 -5.28 6.98 24.19
N ILE A 99 -6.31 6.16 24.37
CA ILE A 99 -7.68 6.51 23.97
C ILE A 99 -8.41 7.05 25.23
N PRO A 100 -8.77 8.34 25.29
CA PRO A 100 -9.64 8.85 26.35
C PRO A 100 -10.97 8.09 26.33
N ALA A 101 -11.49 7.75 27.52
CA ALA A 101 -12.76 7.06 27.69
C ALA A 101 -13.94 7.77 26.99
#